data_AF-A0A6G0X4N0-F1
#
_entry.id   AF-A0A6G0X4N0-F1
#
_cell.length_a   1.000
_cell.length_b   1.000
_cell.length_c   1.000
_cell.angle_alpha   90.00
_cell.angle_beta   90.00
_cell.angle_gamma   90.00
#
_symmetry.space_group_name_H-M   'P 1'
#
loop_
_entity.id
_entity.type
_entity.pdbx_description
1 polymer ?
#
loop_
_entity_poly.entity_id
_entity_poly.type
_entity_poly.pdbx_seq_one_letter_code
_entity_poly.pdbx_strand_id
1 'polypeptide(L)'
;MLAGLLRITTEGMPRRVVFKRTSLVFCQVIIFNLVATPFLVNIFEASSFDEAPRLSETFPKPASYINHTSSRVFANHLQMHYNASSLPPQARYYRDRVNFIDVMRTPVSVADCTHPSTLLGGILGVVYFPSDAKQAVLDCICANVSCHVVPRSWHFTVVTKPVSTSVLWIVPGDDSLNVESTAWTVYYAYVPDVNRLWQTEKSMYRLIVGLAILARLFRSYGIHVLRLRSNLQQFPFHATSTAVRYEIELGDPTCIITADPWLCVAFLIDIWATTEIIGQACLRMCQMDDLVSYGLAILCLGRTVWCSFGALVIVNSLRRWSPNLRLYPPLNSTILVLLAYIIAALLPLAQSQWPPLVEVYTWLFSIVRTFDEEGQTVTLDNVFVMIVYLLSMCAMPFGVGIAQDLWRKLHRRLYPKQRVSPSKFHTKLATQSLGKPRIRRHSRGSKGRIKNSRVASHWFHAKSSVSEYIDSTFRAPSATDGVFHGDGTLGELFRLNPLVRVQATLSQRGISCRVRGYDSQDTLVDDARVHLISQIDTKQIRLFQSQDSQAAVGVLVLLLGDTEKLEVVLHRGRLNSPWIIS
;
A
#
# COMPACT_ATOMS: atom_id res chain seq x y z
N MET A 1 8.50 64.50 27.99
CA MET A 1 9.70 63.64 27.96
C MET A 1 9.41 62.48 28.91
N LEU A 2 9.61 61.23 28.47
CA LEU A 2 9.33 59.98 29.21
C LEU A 2 7.86 59.50 29.26
N ALA A 3 7.27 59.33 28.07
CA ALA A 3 6.31 58.26 27.81
C ALA A 3 6.94 57.38 26.71
N GLY A 4 7.66 56.33 27.09
CA GLY A 4 8.41 55.54 26.09
C GLY A 4 9.26 54.38 26.63
N LEU A 5 8.98 53.87 27.83
CA LEU A 5 9.78 52.78 28.43
C LEU A 5 8.95 51.72 29.16
N LEU A 6 7.73 51.45 28.67
CA LEU A 6 6.94 50.30 29.09
C LEU A 6 6.38 49.56 27.86
N ARG A 7 7.28 49.11 26.98
CA ARG A 7 7.05 47.87 26.23
C ARG A 7 7.63 46.77 27.11
N ILE A 8 6.84 46.38 28.09
CA ILE A 8 7.00 45.10 28.76
C ILE A 8 6.96 44.08 27.62
N THR A 9 8.11 43.48 27.33
CA THR A 9 8.19 42.22 26.62
C THR A 9 7.23 41.29 27.34
N THR A 10 6.08 41.01 26.73
CA THR A 10 5.21 39.93 27.19
C THR A 10 6.02 38.66 27.03
N GLU A 11 6.74 38.27 28.10
CA GLU A 11 7.14 36.89 28.32
C GLU A 11 5.86 36.07 28.20
N GLY A 12 5.76 35.39 27.06
CA GLY A 12 4.50 35.01 26.47
C GLY A 12 3.77 33.98 27.31
N MET A 13 2.49 34.24 27.59
CA MET A 13 1.60 33.18 28.03
C MET A 13 1.71 31.98 27.07
N PRO A 14 1.76 30.73 27.58
CA PRO A 14 1.90 29.56 26.75
C PRO A 14 0.75 29.51 25.74
N ARG A 15 1.11 29.46 24.44
CA ARG A 15 0.12 29.42 23.36
C ARG A 15 -0.60 28.08 23.39
N ARG A 16 -1.91 28.11 23.13
CA ARG A 16 -2.72 26.89 23.13
C ARG A 16 -2.50 26.15 21.81
N VAL A 17 -1.93 24.94 21.88
CA VAL A 17 -1.70 24.08 20.69
C VAL A 17 -2.55 22.83 20.78
N VAL A 18 -3.36 22.58 19.74
CA VAL A 18 -4.31 21.45 19.68
C VAL A 18 -4.09 20.67 18.38
N PHE A 19 -4.24 19.34 18.43
CA PHE A 19 -4.28 18.52 17.21
C PHE A 19 -5.70 18.47 16.66
N LYS A 20 -5.84 18.59 15.33
CA LYS A 20 -7.12 18.40 14.68
C LYS A 20 -7.54 16.94 14.81
N ARG A 21 -8.69 16.69 15.48
CA ARG A 21 -9.18 15.34 15.82
C ARG A 21 -9.28 14.42 14.60
N THR A 22 -9.79 14.92 13.47
CA THR A 22 -9.93 14.09 12.26
C THR A 22 -8.58 13.64 11.71
N SER A 23 -7.59 14.53 11.68
CA SER A 23 -6.22 14.19 11.23
C SER A 23 -5.53 13.22 12.20
N LEU A 24 -5.80 13.35 13.50
CA LEU A 24 -5.26 12.46 14.52
C LEU A 24 -5.81 11.04 14.36
N VAL A 25 -7.13 10.90 14.22
CA VAL A 25 -7.78 9.59 13.99
C VAL A 25 -7.26 8.97 12.70
N PHE A 26 -7.17 9.72 11.62
CA PHE A 26 -6.65 9.22 10.34
C PHE A 26 -5.19 8.74 10.46
N CYS A 27 -4.33 9.52 11.11
CA CYS A 27 -2.94 9.15 11.35
C CYS A 27 -2.82 7.89 12.23
N GLN A 28 -3.66 7.76 13.27
CA GLN A 28 -3.73 6.57 14.13
C GLN A 28 -4.15 5.32 13.35
N VAL A 29 -5.16 5.43 12.47
CA VAL A 29 -5.60 4.31 11.61
C VAL A 29 -4.48 3.87 10.67
N ILE A 30 -3.75 4.81 10.06
CA ILE A 30 -2.59 4.47 9.20
C ILE A 30 -1.49 3.79 10.00
N ILE A 31 -1.13 4.31 11.17
CA ILE A 31 -0.11 3.72 12.04
C ILE A 31 -0.51 2.30 12.44
N PHE A 32 -1.76 2.11 12.85
CA PHE A 32 -2.30 0.81 13.17
C PHE A 32 -2.21 -0.15 11.97
N ASN A 33 -2.64 0.29 10.79
CA ASN A 33 -2.57 -0.51 9.57
C ASN A 33 -1.13 -0.94 9.24
N LEU A 34 -0.16 -0.02 9.32
CA LEU A 34 1.25 -0.30 9.06
C LEU A 34 1.84 -1.33 10.03
N VAL A 35 1.52 -1.20 11.32
CA VAL A 35 1.98 -2.14 12.36
C VAL A 35 1.26 -3.48 12.25
N ALA A 36 -0.01 -3.48 11.84
CA ALA A 36 -0.82 -4.68 11.65
C ALA A 36 -0.48 -5.46 10.36
N THR A 37 0.12 -4.81 9.37
CA THR A 37 0.37 -5.39 8.03
C THR A 37 1.11 -6.75 8.07
N PRO A 38 2.19 -6.94 8.86
CA PRO A 38 2.85 -8.24 8.98
C PRO A 38 1.89 -9.33 9.46
N PHE A 39 1.00 -9.00 10.40
CA PHE A 39 0.09 -9.94 11.06
C PHE A 39 -1.17 -10.27 10.24
N LEU A 40 -1.45 -9.56 9.14
CA LEU A 40 -2.66 -9.83 8.33
C LEU A 40 -2.75 -11.28 7.84
N VAL A 41 -1.60 -11.94 7.59
CA VAL A 41 -1.56 -13.36 7.21
C VAL A 41 -1.93 -14.30 8.35
N ASN A 42 -1.82 -13.89 9.61
CA ASN A 42 -2.23 -14.73 10.74
C ASN A 42 -3.76 -14.99 10.74
N ILE A 43 -4.55 -14.20 10.00
CA ILE A 43 -5.98 -14.46 9.79
C ILE A 43 -6.21 -15.71 8.91
N PHE A 44 -5.20 -16.07 8.12
CA PHE A 44 -5.23 -17.18 7.17
C PHE A 44 -4.50 -18.41 7.73
N GLU A 45 -3.44 -18.19 8.49
CA GLU A 45 -2.66 -19.25 9.12
C GLU A 45 -3.37 -19.85 10.33
N ALA A 46 -3.01 -21.09 10.65
CA ALA A 46 -3.32 -21.64 11.96
C ALA A 46 -2.51 -20.92 13.03
N SER A 47 -3.16 -20.56 14.13
CA SER A 47 -2.48 -20.02 15.29
C SER A 47 -1.49 -21.05 15.83
N SER A 48 -0.26 -20.63 16.11
CA SER A 48 0.72 -21.46 16.82
C SER A 48 0.26 -21.85 18.24
N PHE A 49 -0.71 -21.10 18.79
CA PHE A 49 -1.22 -21.24 20.15
C PHE A 49 -2.52 -22.04 20.24
N ASP A 50 -3.17 -22.32 19.10
CA ASP A 50 -4.34 -23.19 19.10
C ASP A 50 -3.90 -24.64 19.25
N GLU A 51 -4.69 -25.44 19.97
CA GLU A 51 -4.53 -26.91 19.97
C GLU A 51 -4.51 -27.38 18.52
N ALA A 52 -3.58 -28.30 18.21
CA ALA A 52 -3.23 -28.76 16.86
C ALA A 52 -4.30 -28.46 15.79
N PRO A 53 -4.02 -27.62 14.78
CA PRO A 53 -4.80 -27.71 13.55
C PRO A 53 -4.68 -29.17 13.07
N ARG A 54 -5.80 -29.90 13.01
CA ARG A 54 -5.92 -31.38 13.11
C ARG A 54 -6.01 -31.88 14.57
N LEU A 55 -7.10 -31.52 15.23
CA LEU A 55 -7.47 -31.89 16.61
C LEU A 55 -7.61 -33.40 16.85
N SER A 56 -7.72 -34.20 15.79
CA SER A 56 -7.90 -35.64 15.91
C SER A 56 -6.69 -36.38 15.32
N GLU A 57 -6.04 -37.24 16.10
CA GLU A 57 -5.01 -38.18 15.61
C GLU A 57 -5.52 -39.06 14.45
N THR A 58 -6.84 -39.13 14.28
CA THR A 58 -7.53 -39.84 13.19
C THR A 58 -7.63 -39.07 11.87
N PHE A 59 -7.39 -37.74 11.82
CA PHE A 59 -7.40 -37.02 10.54
C PHE A 59 -6.07 -37.25 9.80
N PRO A 60 -6.08 -37.82 8.58
CA PRO A 60 -4.86 -38.22 7.91
C PRO A 60 -4.00 -37.02 7.58
N LYS A 61 -2.71 -37.16 7.84
CA LYS A 61 -1.71 -36.20 7.38
C LYS A 61 -1.27 -36.61 5.98
N PRO A 62 -1.06 -35.65 5.06
CA PRO A 62 -0.41 -35.94 3.79
C PRO A 62 0.92 -36.67 4.05
N ALA A 63 1.20 -37.72 3.27
CA ALA A 63 2.47 -38.41 3.36
C ALA A 63 3.62 -37.47 2.96
N SER A 64 4.76 -37.55 3.66
CA SER A 64 5.95 -36.74 3.34
C SER A 64 6.50 -37.02 1.95
N TYR A 65 6.32 -38.25 1.47
CA TYR A 65 6.58 -38.69 0.11
C TYR A 65 5.27 -39.25 -0.47
N ILE A 66 4.84 -38.72 -1.61
CA ILE A 66 3.66 -39.24 -2.32
C ILE A 66 4.12 -40.29 -3.32
N ASN A 67 3.47 -41.44 -3.25
CA ASN A 67 3.45 -42.46 -4.30
C ASN A 67 1.99 -42.68 -4.73
N HIS A 68 1.77 -43.38 -5.83
CA HIS A 68 0.43 -43.63 -6.36
C HIS A 68 -0.55 -44.20 -5.31
N THR A 69 -0.11 -45.18 -4.50
CA THR A 69 -0.94 -45.78 -3.45
C THR A 69 -1.31 -44.80 -2.35
N SER A 70 -0.34 -44.07 -1.77
CA SER A 70 -0.60 -43.07 -0.71
C SER A 70 -1.43 -41.90 -1.23
N SER A 71 -1.22 -41.53 -2.50
CA SER A 71 -1.99 -40.49 -3.18
C SER A 71 -3.47 -40.84 -3.24
N ARG A 72 -3.80 -42.06 -3.68
CA ARG A 72 -5.18 -42.56 -3.77
C ARG A 72 -5.81 -42.77 -2.40
N VAL A 73 -5.06 -43.31 -1.44
CA VAL A 73 -5.57 -43.51 -0.07
C VAL A 73 -5.95 -42.18 0.56
N PHE A 74 -5.12 -41.15 0.40
CA PHE A 74 -5.41 -39.81 0.91
C PHE A 74 -6.62 -39.18 0.21
N ALA A 75 -6.71 -39.29 -1.12
CA ALA A 75 -7.85 -38.80 -1.89
C ALA A 75 -9.18 -39.48 -1.49
N ASN A 76 -9.18 -40.81 -1.37
CA ASN A 76 -10.36 -41.56 -0.95
C ASN A 76 -10.81 -41.18 0.47
N HIS A 77 -9.87 -40.92 1.38
CA HIS A 77 -10.22 -40.49 2.73
C HIS A 77 -10.89 -39.11 2.73
N LEU A 78 -10.35 -38.14 1.98
CA LEU A 78 -10.97 -36.83 1.85
C LEU A 78 -12.33 -36.90 1.17
N GLN A 79 -12.50 -37.78 0.17
CA GLN A 79 -13.79 -38.02 -0.47
C GLN A 79 -14.83 -38.58 0.51
N MET A 80 -14.44 -39.48 1.41
CA MET A 80 -15.36 -39.99 2.45
C MET A 80 -15.75 -38.92 3.47
N HIS A 81 -14.83 -38.01 3.80
CA HIS A 81 -15.06 -36.96 4.79
C HIS A 81 -15.85 -35.76 4.22
N TYR A 82 -15.53 -35.35 2.99
CA TYR A 82 -16.14 -34.21 2.30
C TYR A 82 -17.00 -34.71 1.14
N ASN A 83 -18.31 -34.79 1.38
CA ASN A 83 -19.31 -35.29 0.44
C ASN A 83 -20.54 -34.37 0.45
N ALA A 84 -21.57 -34.73 -0.33
CA ALA A 84 -22.81 -33.97 -0.43
C ALA A 84 -23.55 -33.76 0.91
N SER A 85 -23.39 -34.68 1.88
CA SER A 85 -24.08 -34.61 3.17
C SER A 85 -23.29 -33.85 4.25
N SER A 86 -21.95 -33.81 4.17
CA SER A 86 -21.12 -33.07 5.12
C SER A 86 -20.94 -31.60 4.74
N LEU A 87 -21.03 -31.26 3.45
CA LEU A 87 -20.92 -29.88 2.97
C LEU A 87 -22.28 -29.17 2.96
N PRO A 88 -22.35 -27.86 3.27
CA PRO A 88 -23.59 -27.09 3.16
C PRO A 88 -24.17 -27.16 1.74
N PRO A 89 -25.50 -27.28 1.54
CA PRO A 89 -26.09 -27.29 0.21
C PRO A 89 -25.80 -25.98 -0.54
N GLN A 90 -25.70 -26.03 -1.87
CA GLN A 90 -25.39 -24.91 -2.79
C GLN A 90 -24.04 -24.21 -2.63
N ALA A 91 -23.32 -24.34 -1.51
CA ALA A 91 -21.99 -23.76 -1.31
C ALA A 91 -20.95 -24.36 -2.28
N ARG A 92 -20.33 -23.57 -3.16
CA ARG A 92 -19.25 -24.06 -4.04
C ARG A 92 -17.87 -24.08 -3.36
N TYR A 93 -17.75 -23.35 -2.26
CA TYR A 93 -16.54 -23.25 -1.46
C TYR A 93 -16.90 -23.49 0.02
N TYR A 94 -16.09 -24.31 0.69
CA TYR A 94 -16.20 -24.59 2.10
C TYR A 94 -14.82 -24.55 2.75
N ARG A 95 -14.73 -23.79 3.85
CA ARG A 95 -13.51 -23.70 4.65
C ARG A 95 -13.69 -24.48 5.94
N ASP A 96 -12.98 -25.61 6.04
CA ASP A 96 -12.86 -26.32 7.30
C ASP A 96 -11.81 -25.63 8.18
N ARG A 97 -12.28 -24.90 9.20
CA ARG A 97 -11.43 -24.20 10.17
C ARG A 97 -10.77 -25.15 11.17
N VAL A 98 -11.32 -26.34 11.38
CA VAL A 98 -10.82 -27.33 12.35
C VAL A 98 -9.61 -28.07 11.77
N ASN A 99 -9.74 -28.51 10.52
CA ASN A 99 -8.68 -29.24 9.83
C ASN A 99 -7.77 -28.35 8.96
N PHE A 100 -8.09 -27.06 8.85
CA PHE A 100 -7.39 -26.08 8.00
C PHE A 100 -7.34 -26.49 6.53
N ILE A 101 -8.50 -26.85 5.97
CA ILE A 101 -8.63 -27.29 4.57
C ILE A 101 -9.63 -26.40 3.85
N ASP A 102 -9.27 -26.02 2.63
CA ASP A 102 -10.19 -25.34 1.71
C ASP A 102 -10.70 -26.36 0.69
N VAL A 103 -12.00 -26.60 0.68
CA VAL A 103 -12.66 -27.55 -0.24
C VAL A 103 -13.54 -26.76 -1.21
N MET A 104 -13.41 -27.10 -2.49
CA MET A 104 -14.19 -26.54 -3.58
C MET A 104 -14.96 -27.66 -4.27
N ARG A 105 -16.20 -27.37 -4.66
CA ARG A 105 -16.98 -28.23 -5.55
C ARG A 105 -17.49 -27.42 -6.73
N THR A 106 -17.28 -27.94 -7.93
CA THR A 106 -17.77 -27.32 -9.15
C THR A 106 -18.64 -28.32 -9.90
N PRO A 107 -19.93 -28.05 -10.09
CA PRO A 107 -20.76 -28.85 -10.99
C PRO A 107 -20.38 -28.53 -12.43
N VAL A 108 -20.23 -29.59 -13.24
CA VAL A 108 -19.82 -29.53 -14.65
C VAL A 108 -20.81 -30.34 -15.47
N SER A 109 -21.30 -29.77 -16.58
CA SER A 109 -22.22 -30.47 -17.48
C SER A 109 -21.48 -31.18 -18.60
N VAL A 110 -21.96 -32.36 -19.01
CA VAL A 110 -21.46 -33.07 -20.20
C VAL A 110 -21.65 -32.23 -21.48
N ALA A 111 -22.62 -31.30 -21.50
CA ALA A 111 -22.83 -30.39 -22.62
C ALA A 111 -21.62 -29.48 -22.90
N ASP A 112 -20.82 -29.17 -21.87
CA ASP A 112 -19.66 -28.29 -21.96
C ASP A 112 -18.45 -28.97 -22.61
N CYS A 113 -18.52 -30.29 -22.87
CA CYS A 113 -17.48 -31.06 -23.53
C CYS A 113 -17.23 -30.67 -25.01
N THR A 114 -18.13 -29.90 -25.62
CA THR A 114 -17.92 -29.33 -26.96
C THR A 114 -16.72 -28.38 -27.02
N HIS A 115 -16.38 -27.76 -25.89
CA HIS A 115 -15.26 -26.85 -25.73
C HIS A 115 -14.46 -27.18 -24.46
N PRO A 116 -13.55 -28.18 -24.50
CA PRO A 116 -12.89 -28.72 -23.31
C PRO A 116 -12.07 -27.69 -22.53
N SER A 117 -11.53 -26.68 -23.20
CA SER A 117 -10.81 -25.56 -22.54
C SER A 117 -11.73 -24.69 -21.70
N THR A 118 -12.98 -24.48 -22.12
CA THR A 118 -13.98 -23.72 -21.37
C THR A 118 -14.53 -24.52 -20.19
N LEU A 119 -14.72 -25.84 -20.37
CA LEU A 119 -15.09 -26.75 -19.29
C LEU A 119 -14.04 -26.74 -18.18
N LEU A 120 -12.76 -26.93 -18.53
CA LEU A 120 -11.67 -26.87 -17.55
C LEU A 120 -11.56 -25.49 -16.90
N GLY A 121 -11.68 -24.41 -17.67
CA GLY A 121 -11.64 -23.04 -17.15
C GLY A 121 -12.76 -22.72 -16.16
N GLY A 122 -13.90 -23.42 -16.26
CA GLY A 122 -15.01 -23.30 -15.32
C GLY A 122 -14.75 -23.94 -13.94
N ILE A 123 -13.76 -24.84 -13.83
CA ILE A 123 -13.45 -25.55 -12.59
C ILE A 123 -12.67 -24.65 -11.63
N LEU A 124 -13.20 -24.46 -10.42
CA LEU A 124 -12.51 -23.72 -9.37
C LEU A 124 -11.19 -24.40 -8.99
N GLY A 125 -10.10 -23.64 -9.00
CA GLY A 125 -8.77 -24.14 -8.67
C GLY A 125 -8.02 -24.84 -9.82
N VAL A 126 -8.56 -24.86 -11.05
CA VAL A 126 -7.93 -25.51 -12.21
C VAL A 126 -6.49 -25.05 -12.50
N VAL A 127 -6.13 -23.82 -12.10
CA VAL A 127 -4.77 -23.28 -12.21
C VAL A 127 -3.74 -24.12 -11.46
N TYR A 128 -4.15 -24.81 -10.40
CA TYR A 128 -3.31 -25.67 -9.56
C TYR A 128 -3.30 -27.13 -10.02
N PHE A 129 -4.04 -27.49 -11.06
CA PHE A 129 -4.08 -28.87 -11.54
C PHE A 129 -2.86 -29.11 -12.45
N PRO A 130 -2.16 -30.24 -12.29
CA PRO A 130 -1.14 -30.62 -13.26
C PRO A 130 -1.77 -31.01 -14.60
N SER A 131 -0.97 -31.00 -15.67
CA SER A 131 -1.45 -31.23 -17.04
C SER A 131 -2.15 -32.58 -17.22
N ASP A 132 -1.64 -33.63 -16.57
CA ASP A 132 -2.21 -34.98 -16.59
C ASP A 132 -3.51 -35.08 -15.78
N ALA A 133 -3.69 -34.32 -14.69
CA ALA A 133 -4.97 -34.27 -13.97
C ALA A 133 -6.06 -33.65 -14.86
N LYS A 134 -5.73 -32.59 -15.59
CA LYS A 134 -6.66 -31.92 -16.50
C LYS A 134 -7.15 -32.87 -17.58
N GLN A 135 -6.24 -33.67 -18.15
CA GLN A 135 -6.59 -34.69 -19.13
C GLN A 135 -7.47 -35.78 -18.51
N ALA A 136 -7.11 -36.30 -17.33
CA ALA A 136 -7.91 -37.32 -16.65
C ALA A 136 -9.34 -36.86 -16.33
N VAL A 137 -9.54 -35.58 -15.98
CA VAL A 137 -10.88 -34.98 -15.80
C VAL A 137 -11.67 -34.99 -17.10
N LEU A 138 -11.05 -34.58 -18.21
CA LEU A 138 -11.70 -34.55 -19.52
C LEU A 138 -12.03 -35.97 -20.01
N ASP A 139 -11.14 -36.94 -19.83
CA ASP A 139 -11.36 -38.32 -20.25
C ASP A 139 -12.50 -38.99 -19.46
N CYS A 140 -12.59 -38.70 -18.16
CA CYS A 140 -13.68 -39.16 -17.31
C CYS A 140 -15.04 -38.55 -17.71
N ILE A 141 -15.12 -37.23 -17.86
CA ILE A 141 -16.41 -36.53 -18.08
C ILE A 141 -16.85 -36.60 -19.55
N CYS A 142 -15.93 -36.41 -20.49
CA CYS A 142 -16.26 -36.22 -21.91
C CYS A 142 -16.07 -37.48 -22.75
N ALA A 143 -15.07 -38.32 -22.45
CA ALA A 143 -14.87 -39.58 -23.15
C ALA A 143 -15.60 -40.77 -22.48
N ASN A 144 -16.26 -40.52 -21.33
CA ASN A 144 -16.96 -41.51 -20.51
C ASN A 144 -16.09 -42.74 -20.19
N VAL A 145 -14.78 -42.51 -20.04
CA VAL A 145 -13.79 -43.52 -19.66
C VAL A 145 -13.81 -43.66 -18.14
N SER A 146 -13.40 -44.82 -17.62
CA SER A 146 -13.39 -45.10 -16.18
C SER A 146 -12.67 -44.01 -15.38
N CYS A 147 -13.40 -43.34 -14.48
CA CYS A 147 -12.90 -42.23 -13.66
C CYS A 147 -11.95 -42.66 -12.51
N HIS A 148 -11.49 -43.92 -12.49
CA HIS A 148 -10.68 -44.47 -11.40
C HIS A 148 -9.30 -43.81 -11.22
N VAL A 149 -8.81 -43.10 -12.24
CA VAL A 149 -7.49 -42.42 -12.25
C VAL A 149 -7.59 -40.99 -11.71
N VAL A 150 -8.79 -40.43 -11.60
CA VAL A 150 -9.00 -39.04 -11.17
C VAL A 150 -8.77 -38.81 -9.67
N PRO A 151 -9.26 -39.69 -8.75
CA PRO A 151 -9.03 -39.54 -7.31
C PRO A 151 -7.55 -39.64 -6.96
N ARG A 152 -6.89 -38.49 -6.77
CA ARG A 152 -5.45 -38.42 -6.50
C ARG A 152 -5.05 -37.10 -5.83
N SER A 153 -3.83 -37.09 -5.32
CA SER A 153 -3.18 -35.94 -4.68
C SER A 153 -1.76 -35.70 -5.21
N TRP A 154 -1.32 -34.45 -5.14
CA TRP A 154 0.04 -34.02 -5.49
C TRP A 154 0.52 -32.92 -4.52
N HIS A 155 1.83 -32.79 -4.39
CA HIS A 155 2.46 -31.76 -3.56
C HIS A 155 2.87 -30.55 -4.37
N PHE A 156 2.69 -29.37 -3.78
CA PHE A 156 3.41 -28.17 -4.17
C PHE A 156 4.66 -28.02 -3.31
N THR A 157 5.80 -27.83 -3.94
CA THR A 157 7.08 -27.61 -3.27
C THR A 157 7.60 -26.20 -3.52
N VAL A 158 8.39 -25.71 -2.57
CA VAL A 158 9.30 -24.59 -2.80
C VAL A 158 10.70 -25.14 -2.68
N VAL A 159 11.41 -25.22 -3.81
CA VAL A 159 12.75 -25.81 -3.95
C VAL A 159 12.75 -27.32 -3.71
N THR A 160 12.61 -27.75 -2.46
CA THR A 160 12.56 -29.18 -2.06
C THR A 160 11.62 -29.45 -0.90
N LYS A 161 11.01 -28.41 -0.31
CA LYS A 161 10.13 -28.55 0.85
C LYS A 161 8.67 -28.51 0.39
N PRO A 162 7.83 -29.48 0.79
CA PRO A 162 6.40 -29.41 0.52
C PRO A 162 5.79 -28.26 1.31
N VAL A 163 4.99 -27.43 0.64
CA VAL A 163 4.31 -26.28 1.23
C VAL A 163 2.80 -26.47 1.28
N SER A 164 2.25 -27.26 0.37
CA SER A 164 0.84 -27.66 0.38
C SER A 164 0.61 -28.93 -0.44
N THR A 165 -0.50 -29.60 -0.16
CA THR A 165 -0.98 -30.77 -0.89
C THR A 165 -2.32 -30.42 -1.53
N SER A 166 -2.48 -30.78 -2.78
CA SER A 166 -3.73 -30.61 -3.52
C SER A 166 -4.32 -31.96 -3.85
N VAL A 167 -5.64 -32.06 -3.78
CA VAL A 167 -6.37 -33.32 -3.96
C VAL A 167 -7.56 -33.08 -4.86
N LEU A 168 -7.79 -34.01 -5.78
CA LEU A 168 -8.85 -33.98 -6.78
C LEU A 168 -9.62 -35.29 -6.75
N TRP A 169 -10.95 -35.21 -6.82
CA TRP A 169 -11.82 -36.36 -7.07
C TRP A 169 -13.09 -35.91 -7.80
N ILE A 170 -13.81 -36.86 -8.40
CA ILE A 170 -15.04 -36.60 -9.16
C ILE A 170 -16.13 -37.55 -8.64
N VAL A 171 -17.35 -37.02 -8.55
CA VAL A 171 -18.56 -37.76 -8.18
C VAL A 171 -19.63 -37.54 -9.26
N PRO A 172 -20.37 -38.58 -9.69
CA PRO A 172 -21.50 -38.41 -10.60
C PRO A 172 -22.65 -37.67 -9.92
N GLY A 173 -23.33 -36.80 -10.66
CA GLY A 173 -24.44 -35.97 -10.16
C GLY A 173 -24.03 -34.54 -9.80
N ASP A 174 -25.03 -33.71 -9.53
CA ASP A 174 -24.85 -32.36 -8.98
C ASP A 174 -25.08 -32.37 -7.47
N ASP A 175 -23.98 -32.58 -6.73
CA ASP A 175 -23.97 -32.61 -5.27
C ASP A 175 -24.25 -31.23 -4.65
N SER A 176 -24.32 -30.16 -5.44
CA SER A 176 -24.67 -28.81 -4.94
C SER A 176 -26.17 -28.61 -4.81
N LEU A 177 -26.96 -29.27 -5.67
CA LEU A 177 -28.42 -29.18 -5.70
C LEU A 177 -29.10 -30.46 -5.17
N ASN A 178 -28.35 -31.55 -4.96
CA ASN A 178 -28.89 -32.87 -4.61
C ASN A 178 -29.98 -33.34 -5.60
N VAL A 179 -29.81 -33.02 -6.88
CA VAL A 179 -30.73 -33.42 -7.96
C VAL A 179 -30.02 -34.42 -8.85
N GLU A 180 -30.68 -35.54 -9.15
CA GLU A 180 -30.25 -36.46 -10.20
C GLU A 180 -30.19 -35.69 -11.52
N SER A 181 -28.97 -35.39 -11.95
CA SER A 181 -28.69 -34.69 -13.19
C SER A 181 -27.60 -35.43 -13.95
N THR A 182 -27.51 -35.20 -15.25
CA THR A 182 -26.42 -35.68 -16.09
C THR A 182 -25.11 -34.91 -15.86
N ALA A 183 -25.02 -34.14 -14.78
CA ALA A 183 -23.84 -33.38 -14.41
C ALA A 183 -22.86 -34.23 -13.59
N TRP A 184 -21.62 -33.78 -13.54
CA TRP A 184 -20.57 -34.32 -12.69
C TRP A 184 -20.11 -33.25 -11.72
N THR A 185 -19.83 -33.63 -10.48
CA THR A 185 -19.25 -32.70 -9.50
C THR A 185 -17.76 -32.96 -9.37
N VAL A 186 -16.95 -31.95 -9.71
CA VAL A 186 -15.50 -31.97 -9.52
C VAL A 186 -15.17 -31.36 -8.16
N TYR A 187 -14.53 -32.15 -7.31
CA TYR A 187 -14.08 -31.74 -6.00
C TYR A 187 -12.59 -31.46 -5.99
N TYR A 188 -12.21 -30.34 -5.40
CA TYR A 188 -10.82 -29.95 -5.22
C TYR A 188 -10.58 -29.51 -3.78
N ALA A 189 -9.57 -30.10 -3.13
CA ALA A 189 -9.16 -29.72 -1.79
C ALA A 189 -7.72 -29.20 -1.78
N TYR A 190 -7.52 -28.07 -1.10
CA TYR A 190 -6.21 -27.48 -0.85
C TYR A 190 -5.85 -27.62 0.63
N VAL A 191 -4.77 -28.35 0.91
CA VAL A 191 -4.30 -28.67 2.25
C VAL A 191 -2.94 -28.01 2.46
N PRO A 192 -2.83 -26.86 3.14
CA PRO A 192 -1.53 -26.27 3.47
C PRO A 192 -0.73 -27.18 4.41
N ASP A 193 0.59 -27.18 4.26
CA ASP A 193 1.47 -27.86 5.20
C ASP A 193 1.59 -27.03 6.50
N VAL A 194 1.33 -27.70 7.62
CA VAL A 194 1.23 -27.04 8.93
C VAL A 194 2.26 -27.64 9.86
N ASN A 195 3.42 -26.98 9.91
CA ASN A 195 4.46 -27.26 10.89
C ASN A 195 4.45 -26.20 12.01
N ARG A 196 4.21 -26.63 13.25
CA ARG A 196 4.12 -25.74 14.42
C ARG A 196 5.39 -24.94 14.69
N LEU A 197 6.56 -25.57 14.52
CA LEU A 197 7.84 -24.90 14.76
C LEU A 197 7.99 -23.75 13.76
N TRP A 198 7.75 -24.04 12.49
CA TRP A 198 7.81 -23.07 11.40
C TRP A 198 6.80 -21.93 11.58
N GLN A 199 5.57 -22.23 11.99
CA GLN A 199 4.55 -21.19 12.27
C GLN A 199 4.94 -20.28 13.44
N THR A 200 5.57 -20.84 14.48
CA THR A 200 6.05 -20.06 15.63
C THR A 200 7.19 -19.14 15.22
N GLU A 201 8.14 -19.64 14.42
CA GLU A 201 9.23 -18.83 13.87
C GLU A 201 8.72 -17.66 13.02
N LYS A 202 7.75 -17.91 12.12
CA LYS A 202 7.07 -16.85 11.35
C LYS A 202 6.39 -15.83 12.24
N SER A 203 5.66 -16.28 13.26
CA SER A 203 4.95 -15.40 14.18
C SER A 203 5.89 -14.51 14.97
N MET A 204 7.00 -15.07 15.47
CA MET A 204 8.05 -14.31 16.17
C MET A 204 8.75 -13.32 15.23
N TYR A 205 9.03 -13.74 14.00
CA TYR A 205 9.59 -12.87 12.97
C TYR A 205 8.69 -11.66 12.71
N ARG A 206 7.37 -11.88 12.50
CA ARG A 206 6.39 -10.81 12.29
C ARG A 206 6.24 -9.90 13.50
N LEU A 207 6.33 -10.45 14.71
CA LEU A 207 6.34 -9.66 15.94
C LEU A 207 7.54 -8.70 15.98
N ILE A 208 8.74 -9.19 15.67
CA ILE A 208 9.95 -8.37 15.60
C ILE A 208 9.81 -7.28 14.53
N VAL A 209 9.31 -7.62 13.34
CA VAL A 209 9.09 -6.65 12.26
C VAL A 209 8.05 -5.60 12.66
N GLY A 210 6.92 -6.00 13.26
CA GLY A 210 5.88 -5.09 13.74
C GLY A 210 6.39 -4.12 14.82
N LEU A 211 7.17 -4.62 15.78
CA LEU A 211 7.82 -3.79 16.81
C LEU A 211 8.87 -2.85 16.19
N ALA A 212 9.62 -3.31 15.19
CA ALA A 212 10.59 -2.47 14.48
C ALA A 212 9.90 -1.33 13.72
N ILE A 213 8.76 -1.60 13.05
CA ILE A 213 7.93 -0.58 12.38
C ILE A 213 7.45 0.45 13.41
N LEU A 214 6.90 0.00 14.54
CA LEU A 214 6.41 0.90 15.59
C LEU A 214 7.54 1.78 16.16
N ALA A 215 8.70 1.19 16.45
CA ALA A 215 9.86 1.92 16.95
C ALA A 215 10.38 2.95 15.93
N ARG A 216 10.39 2.62 14.64
CA ARG A 216 10.77 3.53 13.55
C ARG A 216 9.75 4.66 13.39
N LEU A 217 8.45 4.38 13.42
CA LEU A 217 7.40 5.40 13.37
C LEU A 217 7.51 6.38 14.54
N PHE A 218 7.72 5.86 15.75
CA PHE A 218 7.84 6.69 16.94
C PHE A 218 9.09 7.60 16.87
N ARG A 219 10.26 7.03 16.52
CA ARG A 219 11.52 7.79 16.45
C ARG A 219 11.57 8.79 15.30
N SER A 220 11.10 8.41 14.12
CA SER A 220 11.25 9.20 12.89
C SER A 220 10.09 10.16 12.62
N TYR A 221 8.92 9.97 13.25
CA TYR A 221 7.76 10.85 13.06
C TYR A 221 7.19 11.33 14.40
N GLY A 222 6.88 10.41 15.31
CA GLY A 222 6.21 10.71 16.59
C GLY A 222 6.96 11.76 17.44
N ILE A 223 8.25 11.52 17.72
CA ILE A 223 9.09 12.45 18.50
C ILE A 223 9.16 13.83 17.84
N HIS A 224 9.25 13.89 16.51
CA HIS A 224 9.31 15.17 15.80
C HIS A 224 7.99 15.94 15.87
N VAL A 225 6.84 15.27 15.77
CA VAL A 225 5.52 15.89 15.96
C VAL A 225 5.36 16.43 17.39
N LEU A 226 5.81 15.67 18.39
CA LEU A 226 5.78 16.13 19.79
C LEU A 226 6.69 17.35 20.00
N ARG A 227 7.87 17.37 19.37
CA ARG A 227 8.78 18.53 19.40
C ARG A 227 8.16 19.75 18.72
N LEU A 228 7.44 19.58 17.61
CA LEU A 228 6.70 20.67 16.95
C LEU A 228 5.68 21.29 17.90
N ARG A 229 4.88 20.47 18.58
CA ARG A 229 3.90 20.93 19.57
C ARG A 229 4.58 21.72 20.68
N SER A 230 5.65 21.18 21.27
CA SER A 230 6.40 21.85 22.34
C SER A 230 6.96 23.20 21.88
N ASN A 231 7.51 23.27 20.66
CA ASN A 231 8.07 24.49 20.12
C ASN A 231 7.00 25.57 19.85
N LEU A 232 5.83 25.18 19.35
CA LEU A 232 4.71 26.11 19.10
C LEU A 232 4.06 26.63 20.40
N GLN A 233 4.18 25.89 21.49
CA GLN A 233 3.73 26.35 22.81
C GLN A 233 4.64 27.45 23.36
N GLN A 234 5.95 27.36 23.09
CA GLN A 234 6.97 28.24 23.66
C GLN A 234 7.30 29.44 22.75
N PHE A 235 7.28 29.26 21.43
CA PHE A 235 7.75 30.25 20.46
C PHE A 235 6.68 30.59 19.43
N PRO A 236 6.67 31.84 18.89
CA PRO A 236 5.77 32.18 17.79
C PRO A 236 6.13 31.38 16.53
N PHE A 237 5.12 31.11 15.69
CA PHE A 237 5.30 30.32 14.47
C PHE A 237 6.35 30.93 13.53
N HIS A 238 6.32 32.24 13.37
CA HIS A 238 7.35 33.05 12.71
C HIS A 238 7.43 34.44 13.39
N ALA A 239 8.46 35.23 13.08
CA ALA A 239 8.78 36.46 13.83
C ALA A 239 7.65 37.51 13.88
N THR A 240 6.73 37.51 12.91
CA THR A 240 5.58 38.43 12.81
C THR A 240 4.23 37.81 13.18
N SER A 241 4.20 36.55 13.64
CA SER A 241 2.94 35.85 13.95
C SER A 241 2.25 36.46 15.17
N THR A 242 0.97 36.79 15.01
CA THR A 242 0.08 37.29 16.07
C THR A 242 -0.80 36.18 16.66
N ALA A 243 -0.61 34.92 16.25
CA ALA A 243 -1.45 33.81 16.65
C ALA A 243 -1.32 33.49 18.15
N VAL A 244 -2.47 33.26 18.77
CA VAL A 244 -2.63 32.88 20.19
C VAL A 244 -2.92 31.38 20.32
N ARG A 245 -3.57 30.79 19.31
CA ARG A 245 -3.91 29.36 19.25
C ARG A 245 -3.36 28.74 17.97
N TYR A 246 -2.77 27.55 18.07
CA TYR A 246 -2.38 26.76 16.90
C TYR A 246 -3.15 25.44 16.83
N GLU A 247 -3.55 25.06 15.62
CA GLU A 247 -4.11 23.77 15.27
C GLU A 247 -3.17 23.04 14.31
N ILE A 248 -2.78 21.81 14.67
CA ILE A 248 -1.90 20.98 13.85
C ILE A 248 -2.73 19.88 13.18
N GLU A 249 -2.70 19.85 11.85
CA GLU A 249 -3.18 18.73 11.04
C GLU A 249 -2.00 17.79 10.75
N LEU A 250 -2.10 16.56 11.24
CA LEU A 250 -1.07 15.55 11.04
C LEU A 250 -1.06 15.01 9.60
N GLY A 251 0.15 14.69 9.14
CA GLY A 251 0.40 14.04 7.86
C GLY A 251 0.37 12.51 7.94
N ASP A 252 0.59 11.89 6.78
CA ASP A 252 0.75 10.45 6.57
C ASP A 252 2.23 10.03 6.73
N PRO A 253 2.58 9.21 7.74
CA PRO A 253 3.94 8.73 7.96
C PRO A 253 4.35 7.57 7.04
N THR A 254 3.45 7.02 6.21
CA THR A 254 3.68 5.81 5.39
C THR A 254 4.98 5.87 4.60
N CYS A 255 5.24 7.00 3.91
CA CYS A 255 6.41 7.14 3.06
C CYS A 255 7.76 7.01 3.80
N ILE A 256 7.80 7.28 5.12
CA ILE A 256 9.02 7.10 5.93
C ILE A 256 9.34 5.61 6.06
N ILE A 257 8.31 4.78 6.25
CA ILE A 257 8.43 3.34 6.50
C ILE A 257 8.59 2.59 5.17
N THR A 258 7.80 2.91 4.15
CA THR A 258 7.82 2.21 2.86
C THR A 258 9.11 2.40 2.07
N ALA A 259 9.98 3.29 2.51
CA ALA A 259 11.22 3.56 1.83
C ALA A 259 12.46 3.23 2.65
N ASP A 260 12.28 2.52 3.77
CA ASP A 260 13.36 1.85 4.48
C ASP A 260 13.70 0.52 3.75
N PRO A 261 14.90 0.37 3.16
CA PRO A 261 15.27 -0.84 2.41
C PRO A 261 15.21 -2.10 3.27
N TRP A 262 15.51 -2.01 4.57
CA TRP A 262 15.52 -3.16 5.46
C TRP A 262 14.10 -3.71 5.65
N LEU A 263 13.11 -2.83 5.79
CA LEU A 263 11.70 -3.24 5.90
C LEU A 263 11.20 -3.88 4.61
N CYS A 264 11.56 -3.34 3.44
CA CYS A 264 11.20 -3.95 2.16
C CYS A 264 11.75 -5.37 2.02
N VAL A 265 13.03 -5.59 2.39
CA VAL A 265 13.63 -6.93 2.40
C VAL A 265 12.93 -7.85 3.41
N ALA A 266 12.59 -7.33 4.59
CA ALA A 266 11.89 -8.12 5.60
C ALA A 266 10.51 -8.60 5.11
N PHE A 267 9.72 -7.72 4.47
CA PHE A 267 8.45 -8.12 3.88
C PHE A 267 8.61 -9.09 2.70
N LEU A 268 9.68 -8.97 1.89
CA LEU A 268 9.96 -9.95 0.83
C LEU A 268 10.25 -11.34 1.41
N ILE A 269 11.02 -11.42 2.50
CA ILE A 269 11.29 -12.69 3.20
C ILE A 269 9.98 -13.27 3.77
N ASP A 270 9.12 -12.46 4.39
CA ASP A 270 7.81 -12.90 4.89
C ASP A 270 6.91 -13.43 3.76
N ILE A 271 6.88 -12.76 2.61
CA ILE A 271 6.11 -13.20 1.43
C ILE A 271 6.61 -14.56 0.92
N TRP A 272 7.93 -14.77 0.86
CA TRP A 272 8.51 -16.06 0.49
C TRP A 272 8.24 -17.17 1.53
N ALA A 273 8.21 -16.82 2.82
CA ALA A 273 7.91 -17.78 3.88
C ALA A 273 6.43 -18.18 3.94
N THR A 274 5.54 -17.50 3.19
CA THR A 274 4.06 -17.64 3.27
C THR A 274 3.43 -18.06 1.95
N THR A 275 4.19 -18.74 1.09
CA THR A 275 3.75 -19.16 -0.25
C THR A 275 2.47 -19.98 -0.26
N GLU A 276 2.28 -20.87 0.71
CA GLU A 276 1.09 -21.70 0.89
C GLU A 276 -0.15 -20.86 1.17
N ILE A 277 0.00 -19.76 1.92
CA ILE A 277 -1.10 -18.85 2.24
C ILE A 277 -1.44 -17.97 1.06
N ILE A 278 -0.44 -17.56 0.26
CA ILE A 278 -0.68 -16.83 -0.98
C ILE A 278 -1.47 -17.70 -1.96
N GLY A 279 -1.11 -18.99 -2.09
CA GLY A 279 -1.87 -19.95 -2.89
C GLY A 279 -3.32 -20.09 -2.43
N GLN A 280 -3.52 -20.25 -1.11
CA GLN A 280 -4.86 -20.32 -0.52
C GLN A 280 -5.66 -19.02 -0.69
N ALA A 281 -5.03 -17.85 -0.58
CA ALA A 281 -5.66 -16.57 -0.81
C ALA A 281 -6.09 -16.42 -2.29
N CYS A 282 -5.23 -16.79 -3.24
CA CYS A 282 -5.58 -16.80 -4.67
C CYS A 282 -6.77 -17.75 -4.95
N LEU A 283 -6.83 -18.92 -4.32
CA LEU A 283 -7.98 -19.82 -4.41
C LEU A 283 -9.27 -19.17 -3.91
N ARG A 284 -9.22 -18.50 -2.75
CA ARG A 284 -10.37 -17.78 -2.17
C ARG A 284 -10.83 -16.59 -3.00
N MET A 285 -9.94 -16.03 -3.82
CA MET A 285 -10.26 -14.96 -4.77
C MET A 285 -11.01 -15.47 -6.00
N CYS A 286 -10.87 -16.74 -6.37
CA CYS A 286 -11.55 -17.33 -7.52
C CYS A 286 -13.04 -17.60 -7.26
N GLN A 287 -13.51 -17.51 -6.01
CA GLN A 287 -14.91 -17.66 -5.63
C GLN A 287 -15.49 -16.32 -5.18
N MET A 288 -16.78 -16.08 -5.47
CA MET A 288 -17.50 -14.87 -5.10
C MET A 288 -18.68 -15.14 -4.15
N ASP A 289 -18.85 -16.39 -3.71
CA ASP A 289 -19.99 -16.82 -2.90
C ASP A 289 -19.82 -16.37 -1.43
N ASP A 290 -18.61 -16.46 -0.89
CA ASP A 290 -18.24 -15.92 0.42
C ASP A 290 -17.42 -14.63 0.28
N LEU A 291 -18.15 -13.50 0.30
CA LEU A 291 -17.59 -12.15 0.23
C LEU A 291 -16.63 -11.84 1.39
N VAL A 292 -16.77 -12.50 2.55
CA VAL A 292 -15.88 -12.28 3.69
C VAL A 292 -14.52 -12.91 3.40
N SER A 293 -14.50 -14.18 2.98
CA SER A 293 -13.24 -14.84 2.59
C SER A 293 -12.59 -14.17 1.40
N TYR A 294 -13.37 -13.68 0.43
CA TYR A 294 -12.90 -12.89 -0.70
C TYR A 294 -12.23 -11.57 -0.25
N GLY A 295 -12.92 -10.77 0.56
CA GLY A 295 -12.40 -9.50 1.06
C GLY A 295 -11.14 -9.66 1.91
N LEU A 296 -11.09 -10.69 2.76
CA LEU A 296 -9.89 -11.02 3.52
C LEU A 296 -8.74 -11.41 2.58
N ALA A 297 -9.01 -12.16 1.51
CA ALA A 297 -7.97 -12.61 0.58
C ALA A 297 -7.33 -11.43 -0.17
N ILE A 298 -8.14 -10.42 -0.56
CA ILE A 298 -7.63 -9.15 -1.09
C ILE A 298 -6.71 -8.47 -0.07
N LEU A 299 -7.12 -8.39 1.20
CA LEU A 299 -6.32 -7.78 2.26
C LEU A 299 -4.98 -8.52 2.45
N CYS A 300 -5.01 -9.85 2.40
CA CYS A 300 -3.82 -10.69 2.49
C CYS A 300 -2.87 -10.43 1.32
N LEU A 301 -3.36 -10.50 0.08
CA LEU A 301 -2.55 -10.29 -1.12
C LEU A 301 -2.04 -8.86 -1.26
N GLY A 302 -2.73 -7.86 -0.68
CA GLY A 302 -2.29 -6.46 -0.69
C GLY A 302 -0.90 -6.22 -0.10
N ARG A 303 -0.40 -7.11 0.76
CA ARG A 303 0.97 -7.07 1.28
C ARG A 303 2.04 -7.15 0.19
N THR A 304 1.70 -7.63 -0.99
CA THR A 304 2.63 -7.73 -2.12
C THR A 304 3.00 -6.36 -2.70
N VAL A 305 2.32 -5.28 -2.30
CA VAL A 305 2.73 -3.88 -2.57
C VAL A 305 4.16 -3.57 -2.08
N TRP A 306 4.65 -4.28 -1.06
CA TRP A 306 6.01 -4.12 -0.58
C TRP A 306 7.06 -4.47 -1.65
N CYS A 307 6.73 -5.32 -2.62
CA CYS A 307 7.56 -5.57 -3.80
C CYS A 307 7.69 -4.30 -4.66
N SER A 308 6.58 -3.58 -4.88
CA SER A 308 6.58 -2.29 -5.59
C SER A 308 7.43 -1.25 -4.84
N PHE A 309 7.29 -1.16 -3.52
CA PHE A 309 8.11 -0.26 -2.71
C PHE A 309 9.60 -0.62 -2.75
N GLY A 310 9.93 -1.91 -2.66
CA GLY A 310 11.29 -2.42 -2.83
C GLY A 310 11.90 -2.04 -4.18
N ALA A 311 11.14 -2.18 -5.27
CA ALA A 311 11.55 -1.75 -6.60
C ALA A 311 11.87 -0.24 -6.64
N LEU A 312 11.04 0.60 -6.02
CA LEU A 312 11.29 2.05 -5.95
C LEU A 312 12.52 2.42 -5.11
N VAL A 313 12.83 1.64 -4.07
CA VAL A 313 14.05 1.81 -3.26
C VAL A 313 15.31 1.42 -4.06
N ILE A 314 15.23 0.33 -4.83
CA ILE A 314 16.32 -0.08 -5.75
C ILE A 314 16.54 1.00 -6.80
N VAL A 315 15.49 1.51 -7.44
CA VAL A 315 15.59 2.62 -8.40
C VAL A 315 16.21 3.85 -7.75
N ASN A 316 15.80 4.22 -6.53
CA ASN A 316 16.37 5.36 -5.81
C ASN A 316 17.89 5.20 -5.59
N SER A 317 18.35 3.97 -5.35
CA SER A 317 19.77 3.65 -5.19
C SER A 317 20.53 3.72 -6.52
N LEU A 318 19.95 3.18 -7.60
CA LEU A 318 20.54 3.16 -8.94
C LEU A 318 20.58 4.54 -9.62
N ARG A 319 19.75 5.50 -9.20
CA ARG A 319 19.73 6.87 -9.73
C ARG A 319 21.04 7.63 -9.59
N ARG A 320 21.88 7.26 -8.62
CA ARG A 320 23.22 7.86 -8.48
C ARG A 320 24.09 7.54 -9.70
N TRP A 321 23.83 6.40 -10.35
CA TRP A 321 24.67 5.79 -11.39
C TRP A 321 24.14 6.05 -12.81
N SER A 322 22.83 6.24 -12.99
CA SER A 322 22.22 6.46 -14.32
C SER A 322 21.50 7.82 -14.42
N PRO A 323 21.85 8.67 -15.41
CA PRO A 323 21.20 9.97 -15.61
C PRO A 323 19.73 9.83 -16.04
N ASN A 324 19.38 8.79 -16.80
CA ASN A 324 18.01 8.58 -17.29
C ASN A 324 17.03 8.25 -16.14
N LEU A 325 17.48 7.49 -15.15
CA LEU A 325 16.69 7.19 -13.95
C LEU A 325 16.50 8.44 -13.07
N ARG A 326 17.31 9.49 -13.22
CA ARG A 326 17.15 10.76 -12.47
C ARG A 326 15.88 11.53 -12.85
N LEU A 327 15.27 11.23 -13.99
CA LEU A 327 14.03 11.86 -14.44
C LEU A 327 12.77 11.10 -14.03
N TYR A 328 12.91 9.98 -13.32
CA TYR A 328 11.76 9.19 -12.87
C TYR A 328 10.87 10.02 -11.91
N PRO A 329 9.57 10.16 -12.21
CA PRO A 329 8.67 10.98 -11.41
C PRO A 329 8.41 10.35 -10.03
N PRO A 330 8.23 11.18 -8.99
CA PRO A 330 7.86 10.69 -7.66
C PRO A 330 6.44 10.11 -7.67
N LEU A 331 6.28 8.90 -7.17
CA LEU A 331 4.97 8.24 -7.10
C LEU A 331 4.30 8.41 -5.74
N ASN A 332 2.97 8.51 -5.74
CA ASN A 332 2.19 8.57 -4.51
C ASN A 332 2.02 7.15 -3.92
N SER A 333 2.38 6.97 -2.65
CA SER A 333 2.25 5.70 -1.93
C SER A 333 0.80 5.20 -1.90
N THR A 334 -0.18 6.08 -1.69
CA THR A 334 -1.60 5.70 -1.65
C THR A 334 -2.08 5.12 -2.99
N ILE A 335 -1.67 5.72 -4.11
CA ILE A 335 -2.03 5.23 -5.45
C ILE A 335 -1.43 3.84 -5.69
N LEU A 336 -0.18 3.63 -5.27
CA LEU A 336 0.47 2.33 -5.39
C LEU A 336 -0.25 1.26 -4.56
N VAL A 337 -0.63 1.57 -3.33
CA VAL A 337 -1.38 0.66 -2.47
C VAL A 337 -2.74 0.31 -3.07
N LEU A 338 -3.51 1.31 -3.52
CA LEU A 338 -4.80 1.07 -4.17
C LEU A 338 -4.67 0.20 -5.42
N LEU A 339 -3.66 0.48 -6.25
CA LEU A 339 -3.43 -0.30 -7.47
C LEU A 339 -2.98 -1.72 -7.14
N ALA A 340 -2.15 -1.92 -6.12
CA ALA A 340 -1.73 -3.24 -5.68
C ALA A 340 -2.93 -4.08 -5.22
N TYR A 341 -3.89 -3.51 -4.49
CA TYR A 341 -5.14 -4.19 -4.13
C TYR A 341 -5.99 -4.55 -5.36
N ILE A 342 -6.10 -3.64 -6.33
CA ILE A 342 -6.84 -3.90 -7.58
C ILE A 342 -6.17 -5.03 -8.37
N ILE A 343 -4.85 -5.00 -8.55
CA ILE A 343 -4.10 -6.04 -9.27
C ILE A 343 -4.17 -7.36 -8.52
N ALA A 344 -4.00 -7.34 -7.19
CA ALA A 344 -4.14 -8.50 -6.33
C ALA A 344 -5.53 -9.15 -6.45
N ALA A 345 -6.57 -8.36 -6.70
CA ALA A 345 -7.92 -8.87 -6.89
C ALA A 345 -8.16 -9.41 -8.31
N LEU A 346 -7.78 -8.64 -9.33
CA LEU A 346 -8.07 -8.95 -10.74
C LEU A 346 -7.19 -10.07 -11.31
N LEU A 347 -5.93 -10.16 -10.88
CA LEU A 347 -4.99 -11.12 -11.46
C LEU A 347 -5.40 -12.58 -11.18
N PRO A 348 -5.74 -13.01 -9.95
CA PRO A 348 -6.24 -14.37 -9.71
C PRO A 348 -7.55 -14.68 -10.42
N LEU A 349 -8.46 -13.71 -10.53
CA LEU A 349 -9.69 -13.87 -11.30
C LEU A 349 -9.41 -14.09 -12.79
N ALA A 350 -8.51 -13.28 -13.36
CA ALA A 350 -8.08 -13.47 -14.75
C ALA A 350 -7.38 -14.82 -14.96
N GLN A 351 -6.56 -15.27 -13.99
CA GLN A 351 -5.90 -16.57 -14.02
C GLN A 351 -6.91 -17.71 -14.06
N SER A 352 -8.02 -17.62 -13.33
CA SER A 352 -9.08 -18.63 -13.33
C SER A 352 -9.89 -18.63 -14.62
N GLN A 353 -10.22 -17.46 -15.17
CA GLN A 353 -11.20 -17.33 -16.24
C GLN A 353 -10.60 -17.40 -17.65
N TRP A 354 -9.29 -17.18 -17.81
CA TRP A 354 -8.66 -17.08 -19.13
C TRP A 354 -7.80 -18.32 -19.44
N PRO A 355 -8.24 -19.24 -20.34
CA PRO A 355 -7.54 -20.51 -20.57
C PRO A 355 -6.06 -20.40 -20.99
N PRO A 356 -5.63 -19.46 -21.86
CA PRO A 356 -4.22 -19.28 -22.16
C PRO A 356 -3.39 -18.91 -20.94
N LEU A 357 -3.96 -18.15 -19.99
CA LEU A 357 -3.28 -17.81 -18.76
C LEU A 357 -3.16 -19.04 -17.85
N VAL A 358 -4.21 -19.85 -17.73
CA VAL A 358 -4.16 -21.15 -17.03
C VAL A 358 -3.02 -22.02 -17.57
N GLU A 359 -2.86 -22.11 -18.90
CA GLU A 359 -1.79 -22.87 -19.53
C GLU A 359 -0.40 -22.35 -19.17
N VAL A 360 -0.20 -21.02 -19.18
CA VAL A 360 1.07 -20.40 -18.77
C VAL A 360 1.41 -20.74 -17.32
N TYR A 361 0.45 -20.66 -16.39
CA TYR A 361 0.70 -21.03 -14.99
C TYR A 361 0.95 -22.53 -14.82
N THR A 362 0.22 -23.37 -15.55
CA THR A 362 0.46 -24.83 -15.57
C THR A 362 1.87 -25.14 -16.03
N TRP A 363 2.31 -24.47 -17.10
CA TRP A 363 3.67 -24.58 -17.61
C TRP A 363 4.69 -24.16 -16.55
N LEU A 364 4.49 -23.01 -15.90
CA LEU A 364 5.38 -22.52 -14.84
C LEU A 364 5.49 -23.49 -13.65
N PHE A 365 4.37 -24.06 -13.17
CA PHE A 365 4.38 -25.08 -12.11
C PHE A 365 5.07 -26.37 -12.55
N SER A 366 5.03 -26.69 -13.84
CA SER A 366 5.58 -27.92 -14.40
C SER A 366 7.08 -27.88 -14.74
N ILE A 367 7.75 -26.72 -14.62
CA ILE A 367 9.19 -26.57 -14.94
C ILE A 367 10.03 -27.54 -14.10
N VAL A 368 9.73 -27.62 -12.81
CA VAL A 368 10.33 -28.59 -11.89
C VAL A 368 9.18 -29.46 -11.37
N ARG A 369 9.06 -30.66 -11.93
CA ARG A 369 8.05 -31.65 -11.55
C ARG A 369 8.66 -33.04 -11.42
N THR A 370 8.05 -33.87 -10.59
CA THR A 370 8.40 -35.29 -10.48
C THR A 370 7.21 -36.16 -10.83
N PHE A 371 7.51 -37.35 -11.36
CA PHE A 371 6.52 -38.35 -11.72
C PHE A 371 6.60 -39.56 -10.77
N ASP A 372 5.50 -40.30 -10.63
CA ASP A 372 5.51 -41.65 -10.06
C ASP A 372 5.92 -42.69 -11.11
N GLU A 373 5.89 -43.97 -10.70
CA GLU A 373 6.19 -45.12 -11.54
C GLU A 373 5.15 -45.30 -12.68
N GLU A 374 3.92 -44.84 -12.45
CA GLU A 374 2.81 -44.81 -13.40
C GLU A 374 2.78 -43.56 -14.31
N GLY A 375 3.81 -42.70 -14.22
CA GLY A 375 3.97 -41.49 -15.04
C GLY A 375 3.04 -40.34 -14.65
N GLN A 376 2.39 -40.39 -13.49
CA GLN A 376 1.51 -39.32 -12.99
C GLN A 376 2.33 -38.25 -12.26
N THR A 377 1.89 -37.00 -12.35
CA THR A 377 2.59 -35.89 -11.67
C THR A 377 2.34 -35.96 -10.16
N VAL A 378 3.43 -36.06 -9.39
CA VAL A 378 3.40 -36.18 -7.93
C VAL A 378 3.77 -34.87 -7.24
N THR A 379 4.71 -34.13 -7.81
CA THR A 379 5.16 -32.84 -7.27
C THR A 379 5.21 -31.76 -8.35
N LEU A 380 4.86 -30.54 -7.95
CA LEU A 380 4.96 -29.31 -8.74
C LEU A 380 5.72 -28.26 -7.93
N ASP A 381 6.46 -27.37 -8.58
CA ASP A 381 7.24 -26.34 -7.89
C ASP A 381 6.62 -24.94 -8.04
N ASN A 382 6.56 -24.21 -6.92
CA ASN A 382 5.94 -22.88 -6.82
C ASN A 382 6.92 -21.73 -7.09
N VAL A 383 8.24 -21.96 -7.15
CA VAL A 383 9.26 -20.91 -7.17
C VAL A 383 9.10 -20.00 -8.38
N PHE A 384 8.89 -20.57 -9.57
CA PHE A 384 8.78 -19.80 -10.81
C PHE A 384 7.51 -18.97 -10.85
N VAL A 385 6.38 -19.53 -10.43
CA VAL A 385 5.10 -18.81 -10.32
C VAL A 385 5.22 -17.65 -9.35
N MET A 386 5.85 -17.88 -8.19
CA MET A 386 6.13 -16.83 -7.21
C MET A 386 7.02 -15.74 -7.78
N ILE A 387 8.11 -16.08 -8.47
CA ILE A 387 9.00 -15.09 -9.11
C ILE A 387 8.22 -14.23 -10.11
N VAL A 388 7.43 -14.85 -11.01
CA VAL A 388 6.63 -14.11 -12.00
C VAL A 388 5.64 -13.18 -11.31
N TYR A 389 4.95 -13.66 -10.27
CA TYR A 389 3.99 -12.86 -9.52
C TYR A 389 4.68 -11.67 -8.81
N LEU A 390 5.81 -11.89 -8.12
CA LEU A 390 6.55 -10.82 -7.45
C LEU A 390 7.15 -9.82 -8.46
N LEU A 391 7.65 -10.29 -9.60
CA LEU A 391 8.13 -9.43 -10.67
C LEU A 391 7.01 -8.57 -11.26
N SER A 392 5.79 -9.10 -11.37
CA SER A 392 4.63 -8.32 -11.81
C SER A 392 4.31 -7.17 -10.84
N MET A 393 4.40 -7.42 -9.52
CA MET A 393 4.23 -6.38 -8.51
C MET A 393 5.40 -5.39 -8.47
N CYS A 394 6.63 -5.83 -8.75
CA CYS A 394 7.78 -4.95 -8.94
C CYS A 394 7.65 -4.07 -10.20
N ALA A 395 7.01 -4.57 -11.26
CA ALA A 395 6.80 -3.84 -12.52
C ALA A 395 5.72 -2.75 -12.41
N MET A 396 4.74 -2.94 -11.51
CA MET A 396 3.61 -2.02 -11.28
C MET A 396 4.01 -0.53 -11.16
N PRO A 397 4.96 -0.11 -10.30
CA PRO A 397 5.33 1.30 -10.18
C PRO A 397 5.84 1.89 -11.50
N PHE A 398 6.57 1.12 -12.32
CA PHE A 398 7.04 1.60 -13.62
C PHE A 398 5.88 1.88 -14.57
N GLY A 399 4.88 1.01 -14.60
CA GLY A 399 3.64 1.24 -15.34
C GLY A 399 2.94 2.54 -14.92
N VAL A 400 2.82 2.79 -13.61
CA VAL A 400 2.25 4.04 -13.07
C VAL A 400 3.08 5.25 -13.48
N GLY A 401 4.41 5.17 -13.39
CA GLY A 401 5.30 6.26 -13.79
C GLY A 401 5.17 6.63 -15.28
N ILE A 402 5.07 5.63 -16.15
CA ILE A 402 4.84 5.82 -17.59
C ILE A 402 3.47 6.44 -17.83
N ALA A 403 2.41 5.90 -17.21
CA ALA A 403 1.05 6.43 -17.35
C ALA A 403 0.95 7.90 -16.90
N GLN A 404 1.60 8.26 -15.79
CA GLN A 404 1.67 9.66 -15.33
C GLN A 404 2.42 10.58 -16.29
N ASP A 405 3.47 10.12 -16.95
CA ASP A 405 4.18 10.91 -17.96
C ASP A 405 3.34 11.12 -19.23
N LEU A 406 2.71 10.06 -19.73
CA LEU A 406 1.79 10.13 -20.86
C LEU A 406 0.61 11.05 -20.56
N TRP A 407 0.01 10.94 -19.37
CA TRP A 407 -1.08 11.82 -18.94
C TRP A 407 -0.64 13.29 -18.88
N ARG A 408 0.55 13.59 -18.35
CA ARG A 408 1.07 14.97 -18.32
C ARG A 408 1.31 15.52 -19.72
N LYS A 409 1.82 14.71 -20.64
CA LYS A 409 2.00 15.10 -22.05
C LYS A 409 0.66 15.36 -22.73
N LEU A 410 -0.32 14.48 -22.54
CA LEU A 410 -1.67 14.62 -23.09
C LEU A 410 -2.37 15.87 -22.53
N HIS A 411 -2.34 16.05 -21.21
CA HIS A 411 -2.94 17.21 -20.56
C HIS A 411 -2.31 18.54 -21.01
N ARG A 412 -0.98 18.59 -21.23
CA ARG A 412 -0.32 19.79 -21.79
C ARG A 412 -0.75 20.09 -23.22
N ARG A 413 -1.10 19.07 -24.01
CA ARG A 413 -1.61 19.24 -25.38
C ARG A 413 -3.07 19.69 -25.40
N LEU A 414 -3.91 19.14 -24.50
CA LEU A 414 -5.33 19.48 -24.41
C LEU A 414 -5.58 20.83 -23.74
N TYR A 415 -4.76 21.18 -22.76
CA TYR A 415 -4.84 22.45 -22.03
C TYR A 415 -3.51 23.18 -22.09
N PRO A 416 -3.12 23.74 -23.25
CA PRO A 416 -1.97 24.61 -23.33
C PRO A 416 -2.23 25.80 -22.41
N LYS A 417 -1.50 25.90 -21.29
CA LYS A 417 -1.55 27.08 -20.43
C LYS A 417 -1.29 28.31 -21.30
N GLN A 418 -2.24 29.24 -21.36
CA GLN A 418 -1.94 30.61 -21.79
C GLN A 418 -0.74 31.05 -20.97
N ARG A 419 0.39 31.32 -21.64
CA ARG A 419 1.55 31.94 -21.02
C ARG A 419 1.09 33.26 -20.43
N VAL A 420 0.84 33.28 -19.12
CA VAL A 420 0.87 34.54 -18.38
C VAL A 420 2.32 35.00 -18.51
N SER A 421 2.50 36.08 -19.28
CA SER A 421 3.78 36.74 -19.46
C SER A 421 4.45 36.92 -18.09
N PRO A 422 5.75 36.64 -17.94
CA PRO A 422 6.44 36.91 -16.68
C PRO A 422 6.45 38.42 -16.48
N SER A 423 5.43 38.96 -15.80
CA SER A 423 5.49 40.32 -15.29
C SER A 423 6.63 40.32 -14.29
N LYS A 424 7.71 40.98 -14.69
CA LYS A 424 8.94 41.23 -13.93
C LYS A 424 8.68 41.22 -12.42
N PHE A 425 9.20 40.20 -11.75
CA PHE A 425 9.30 40.11 -10.30
C PHE A 425 10.21 41.24 -9.82
N HIS A 426 9.67 42.44 -9.62
CA HIS A 426 10.30 43.44 -8.77
C HIS A 426 9.99 43.09 -7.32
N THR A 427 10.77 42.17 -6.77
CA THR A 427 10.89 42.02 -5.32
C THR A 427 11.54 43.30 -4.82
N LYS A 428 10.73 44.28 -4.39
CA LYS A 428 11.25 45.37 -3.56
C LYS A 428 11.72 44.73 -2.25
N LEU A 429 13.02 44.51 -2.16
CA LEU A 429 13.74 44.34 -0.90
C LEU A 429 13.34 45.51 0.00
N ALA A 430 12.54 45.22 1.03
CA ALA A 430 12.47 46.06 2.20
C ALA A 430 13.77 45.85 2.97
N THR A 431 14.81 46.57 2.54
CA THR A 431 15.97 46.85 3.39
C THR A 431 15.44 47.49 4.67
N GLN A 432 15.56 46.76 5.78
CA GLN A 432 15.35 47.29 7.11
C GLN A 432 16.36 48.43 7.34
N SER A 433 15.87 49.66 7.22
CA SER A 433 16.56 50.87 7.63
C SER A 433 15.68 51.57 8.66
N LEU A 434 16.24 51.76 9.86
CA LEU A 434 15.68 52.55 10.95
C LEU A 434 15.40 53.98 10.45
N GLY A 435 14.13 54.34 10.30
CA GLY A 435 13.72 55.69 9.90
C GLY A 435 12.26 55.99 10.25
N LYS A 436 12.05 57.13 10.91
CA LYS A 436 10.81 57.65 11.54
C LYS A 436 9.53 57.55 10.67
N PRO A 437 8.33 57.44 11.29
CA PRO A 437 7.08 57.36 10.55
C PRO A 437 6.67 58.74 10.04
N ARG A 438 6.41 58.84 8.73
CA ARG A 438 5.74 60.00 8.14
C ARG A 438 4.33 59.61 7.73
N ILE A 439 3.37 60.14 8.49
CA ILE A 439 1.93 60.09 8.26
C ILE A 439 1.63 60.62 6.86
N ARG A 440 0.87 59.86 6.06
CA ARG A 440 0.16 60.40 4.89
C ARG A 440 -1.23 59.79 4.78
N ARG A 441 -2.23 60.61 5.11
CA ARG A 441 -3.65 60.42 4.78
C ARG A 441 -3.80 60.27 3.26
N HIS A 442 -4.59 59.30 2.83
CA HIS A 442 -5.50 59.50 1.71
C HIS A 442 -6.76 58.64 1.87
N SER A 443 -7.89 59.34 1.91
CA SER A 443 -9.24 58.80 1.86
C SER A 443 -9.66 58.43 0.43
N ARG A 444 -10.44 57.36 0.30
CA ARG A 444 -11.57 57.10 -0.63
C ARG A 444 -11.69 55.57 -0.69
N GLY A 445 -12.75 54.93 -0.23
CA GLY A 445 -14.15 55.21 -0.54
C GLY A 445 -14.60 54.27 -1.65
N SER A 446 -14.92 53.01 -1.32
CA SER A 446 -15.74 52.15 -2.16
C SER A 446 -16.48 51.14 -1.28
N LYS A 447 -17.81 51.26 -1.28
CA LYS A 447 -18.76 50.36 -0.64
C LYS A 447 -18.91 49.12 -1.52
N GLY A 448 -18.50 47.96 -1.02
CA GLY A 448 -18.73 46.66 -1.64
C GLY A 448 -19.38 45.71 -0.64
N ARG A 449 -20.65 45.41 -0.89
CA ARG A 449 -21.61 44.67 -0.05
C ARG A 449 -21.21 43.19 0.06
N ILE A 450 -20.67 42.76 1.21
CA ILE A 450 -20.45 41.33 1.49
C ILE A 450 -21.78 40.73 1.94
N LYS A 451 -22.38 39.90 1.07
CA LYS A 451 -23.53 39.07 1.43
C LYS A 451 -23.06 37.95 2.36
N ASN A 452 -23.62 37.93 3.57
CA ASN A 452 -23.63 36.77 4.45
C ASN A 452 -24.29 35.59 3.72
N SER A 453 -23.57 34.46 3.59
CA SER A 453 -24.21 33.15 3.49
C SER A 453 -23.68 32.27 4.61
N ARG A 454 -24.50 32.17 5.65
CA ARG A 454 -24.39 31.19 6.71
C ARG A 454 -25.14 29.94 6.27
N VAL A 455 -24.50 28.79 6.51
CA VAL A 455 -25.11 27.49 6.80
C VAL A 455 -25.79 26.75 5.64
N ALA A 456 -25.03 25.82 5.05
CA ALA A 456 -25.48 24.45 4.74
C ALA A 456 -24.32 23.64 4.15
N SER A 457 -23.66 22.78 4.93
CA SER A 457 -23.01 21.52 4.49
C SER A 457 -22.06 20.94 5.55
N HIS A 458 -22.57 20.60 6.73
CA HIS A 458 -21.77 19.97 7.79
C HIS A 458 -21.48 18.46 7.59
N TRP A 459 -21.81 17.88 6.41
CA TRP A 459 -21.76 16.42 6.18
C TRP A 459 -20.90 15.97 4.97
N PHE A 460 -20.20 16.86 4.26
CA PHE A 460 -19.44 16.50 3.05
C PHE A 460 -17.89 16.57 3.14
N HIS A 461 -17.32 16.86 4.32
CA HIS A 461 -15.87 17.12 4.46
C HIS A 461 -14.95 15.89 4.50
N ALA A 462 -15.47 14.66 4.55
CA ALA A 462 -14.63 13.46 4.41
C ALA A 462 -14.26 13.18 2.94
N LYS A 463 -15.11 13.57 1.98
CA LYS A 463 -14.81 13.45 0.54
C LYS A 463 -13.86 14.54 0.05
N SER A 464 -13.81 15.71 0.70
CA SER A 464 -12.93 16.81 0.25
C SER A 464 -11.46 16.52 0.51
N SER A 465 -11.05 15.76 1.53
CA SER A 465 -9.62 15.46 1.73
C SER A 465 -9.05 14.50 0.68
N VAL A 466 -9.79 13.47 0.25
CA VAL A 466 -9.30 12.57 -0.82
C VAL A 466 -9.45 13.25 -2.18
N SER A 467 -10.55 13.97 -2.42
CA SER A 467 -10.77 14.73 -3.65
C SER A 467 -9.77 15.87 -3.81
N GLU A 468 -9.51 16.70 -2.79
CA GLU A 468 -8.49 17.77 -2.83
C GLU A 468 -7.07 17.21 -2.78
N TYR A 469 -6.83 16.03 -2.19
CA TYR A 469 -5.53 15.36 -2.25
C TYR A 469 -5.25 14.77 -3.63
N ILE A 470 -6.26 14.19 -4.29
CA ILE A 470 -6.21 13.77 -5.68
C ILE A 470 -6.11 15.02 -6.60
N ASP A 471 -6.96 16.03 -6.42
CA ASP A 471 -6.94 17.29 -7.20
C ASP A 471 -5.61 18.05 -7.00
N SER A 472 -5.01 18.08 -5.81
CA SER A 472 -3.69 18.71 -5.59
C SER A 472 -2.51 17.87 -6.08
N THR A 473 -2.73 16.56 -6.32
CA THR A 473 -1.75 15.69 -6.97
C THR A 473 -1.79 15.85 -8.50
N PHE A 474 -2.95 16.24 -9.08
CA PHE A 474 -3.14 16.38 -10.53
C PHE A 474 -3.24 17.84 -11.05
N ARG A 475 -3.58 18.84 -10.22
CA ARG A 475 -3.61 20.26 -10.61
C ARG A 475 -2.27 20.95 -10.36
N ALA A 476 -1.90 21.82 -11.29
CA ALA A 476 -0.94 22.88 -11.03
C ALA A 476 -1.58 23.94 -10.10
N PRO A 477 -0.81 24.58 -9.20
CA PRO A 477 -1.36 25.51 -8.22
C PRO A 477 -2.13 26.65 -8.90
N SER A 478 -3.35 26.90 -8.46
CA SER A 478 -4.14 28.07 -8.82
C SER A 478 -4.06 29.09 -7.69
N ALA A 479 -3.61 30.31 -8.01
CA ALA A 479 -3.70 31.44 -7.11
C ALA A 479 -5.13 31.97 -7.11
N THR A 480 -5.86 31.77 -6.03
CA THR A 480 -7.12 32.48 -5.76
C THR A 480 -7.02 33.13 -4.38
N ASP A 481 -7.36 34.42 -4.33
CA ASP A 481 -7.62 35.23 -3.13
C ASP A 481 -6.46 35.59 -2.18
N GLY A 482 -5.28 35.93 -2.71
CA GLY A 482 -4.25 36.65 -1.92
C GLY A 482 -3.66 35.89 -0.74
N VAL A 483 -4.13 34.67 -0.48
CA VAL A 483 -3.57 33.67 0.42
C VAL A 483 -2.71 32.75 -0.44
N PHE A 484 -1.41 32.69 -0.15
CA PHE A 484 -0.50 31.76 -0.82
C PHE A 484 -0.85 30.32 -0.42
N HIS A 485 -1.71 29.66 -1.19
CA HIS A 485 -1.90 28.22 -1.13
C HIS A 485 -0.92 27.55 -2.10
N GLY A 486 0.25 27.14 -1.60
CA GLY A 486 1.19 26.37 -2.42
C GLY A 486 2.41 25.90 -1.66
N ASP A 487 2.93 24.73 -2.05
CA ASP A 487 4.20 24.09 -1.64
C ASP A 487 5.45 24.94 -2.04
N GLY A 488 5.40 26.26 -1.85
CA GLY A 488 6.10 27.28 -2.63
C GLY A 488 7.59 27.04 -2.82
N THR A 489 8.38 26.95 -1.75
CA THR A 489 9.83 26.77 -1.89
C THR A 489 10.29 25.32 -1.96
N LEU A 490 9.73 24.40 -1.17
CA LEU A 490 10.21 23.01 -1.15
C LEU A 490 9.77 22.24 -2.41
N GLY A 491 8.53 22.46 -2.85
CA GLY A 491 8.02 21.90 -4.10
C GLY A 491 8.80 22.38 -5.32
N GLU A 492 9.12 23.69 -5.38
CA GLU A 492 9.96 24.26 -6.44
C GLU A 492 11.43 23.83 -6.33
N LEU A 493 12.01 23.76 -5.13
CA LEU A 493 13.36 23.22 -4.93
C LEU A 493 13.47 21.81 -5.51
N PHE A 494 12.49 20.97 -5.22
CA PHE A 494 12.45 19.63 -5.75
C PHE A 494 12.15 19.54 -7.25
N ARG A 495 11.47 20.54 -7.82
CA ARG A 495 11.25 20.64 -9.26
C ARG A 495 12.52 21.06 -9.99
N LEU A 496 13.27 22.00 -9.40
CA LEU A 496 14.51 22.55 -9.94
C LEU A 496 15.68 21.58 -9.74
N ASN A 497 15.76 20.90 -8.60
CA ASN A 497 16.79 19.92 -8.29
C ASN A 497 16.19 18.68 -7.60
N PRO A 498 15.73 17.68 -8.39
CA PRO A 498 15.13 16.45 -7.86
C PRO A 498 16.08 15.61 -6.99
N LEU A 499 17.41 15.79 -7.14
CA LEU A 499 18.42 14.99 -6.44
C LEU A 499 18.51 15.35 -4.96
N VAL A 500 18.02 16.53 -4.58
CA VAL A 500 17.92 17.02 -3.20
C VAL A 500 16.93 16.20 -2.36
N ARG A 501 16.03 15.42 -2.98
CA ARG A 501 15.14 14.53 -2.22
C ARG A 501 15.91 13.31 -1.73
N VAL A 502 15.76 12.99 -0.45
CA VAL A 502 16.29 11.73 0.11
C VAL A 502 15.67 10.52 -0.60
N GLN A 503 14.38 10.60 -0.93
CA GLN A 503 13.67 9.59 -1.72
C GLN A 503 13.00 10.27 -2.90
N ALA A 504 13.65 10.19 -4.04
CA ALA A 504 13.20 10.89 -5.24
C ALA A 504 12.16 10.08 -6.04
N THR A 505 11.94 8.80 -5.70
CA THR A 505 10.99 7.89 -6.35
C THR A 505 9.63 7.82 -5.65
N LEU A 506 9.54 8.23 -4.39
CA LEU A 506 8.31 8.29 -3.58
C LEU A 506 7.95 9.74 -3.24
N SER A 507 6.67 10.07 -3.29
CA SER A 507 6.16 11.38 -2.93
C SER A 507 6.23 11.56 -1.41
N GLN A 508 7.07 12.49 -0.96
CA GLN A 508 7.21 12.82 0.47
C GLN A 508 6.15 13.84 0.96
N ARG A 509 5.19 14.23 0.10
CA ARG A 509 4.15 15.21 0.44
C ARG A 509 3.26 14.77 1.60
N GLY A 510 2.97 13.47 1.69
CA GLY A 510 2.11 12.91 2.73
C GLY A 510 2.59 13.21 4.15
N ILE A 511 3.91 13.20 4.38
CA ILE A 511 4.53 13.34 5.71
C ILE A 511 4.36 14.75 6.30
N SER A 512 4.18 15.76 5.46
CA SER A 512 4.10 17.15 5.89
C SER A 512 2.87 17.40 6.79
N CYS A 513 3.05 18.22 7.83
CA CYS A 513 1.94 18.63 8.70
C CYS A 513 1.47 20.02 8.27
N ARG A 514 0.19 20.33 8.49
CA ARG A 514 -0.35 21.68 8.29
C ARG A 514 -0.55 22.35 9.64
N VAL A 515 -0.05 23.56 9.80
CA VAL A 515 -0.19 24.36 11.02
C VAL A 515 -1.07 25.55 10.71
N ARG A 516 -2.18 25.68 11.44
CA ARG A 516 -3.09 26.82 11.37
C ARG A 516 -3.02 27.62 12.66
N GLY A 517 -2.72 28.90 12.55
CA GLY A 517 -2.69 29.85 13.67
C GLY A 517 -3.94 30.72 13.67
N TYR A 518 -4.54 30.89 14.84
CA TYR A 518 -5.70 31.71 15.09
C TYR A 518 -5.36 32.83 16.07
N ASP A 519 -5.87 34.03 15.83
CA ASP A 519 -5.76 35.15 16.75
C ASP A 519 -6.71 35.02 17.96
N SER A 520 -6.79 36.05 18.80
CA SER A 520 -7.69 36.09 19.95
C SER A 520 -9.18 36.17 19.58
N GLN A 521 -9.52 36.52 18.34
CA GLN A 521 -10.88 36.58 17.81
C GLN A 521 -11.27 35.30 17.05
N ASP A 522 -10.43 34.26 17.11
CA ASP A 522 -10.58 33.00 16.40
C ASP A 522 -10.53 33.14 14.86
N THR A 523 -9.89 34.21 14.36
CA THR A 523 -9.66 34.39 12.93
C THR A 523 -8.36 33.74 12.51
N LEU A 524 -8.36 33.06 11.35
CA LEU A 524 -7.19 32.40 10.80
C LEU A 524 -6.16 33.45 10.35
N VAL A 525 -5.02 33.51 11.01
CA VAL A 525 -3.92 34.45 10.71
C VAL A 525 -2.71 33.76 10.10
N ASP A 526 -2.49 32.49 10.42
CA ASP A 526 -1.40 31.68 9.86
C ASP A 526 -1.98 30.40 9.24
N ASP A 527 -1.61 30.05 8.02
CA ASP A 527 -1.86 28.72 7.43
C ASP A 527 -0.63 28.33 6.61
N ALA A 528 0.12 27.37 7.10
CA ALA A 528 1.34 26.94 6.43
C ALA A 528 1.58 25.44 6.59
N ARG A 529 2.24 24.88 5.58
CA ARG A 529 2.70 23.50 5.60
C ARG A 529 4.13 23.46 6.14
N VAL A 530 4.36 22.56 7.08
CA VAL A 530 5.68 22.30 7.66
C VAL A 530 6.20 20.94 7.21
N HIS A 531 7.47 20.92 6.83
CA HIS A 531 8.17 19.77 6.30
C HIS A 531 9.29 19.35 7.24
N LEU A 532 9.59 18.05 7.28
CA LEU A 532 10.73 17.54 8.03
C LEU A 532 12.02 17.76 7.23
N ILE A 533 13.06 18.27 7.89
CA ILE A 533 14.39 18.46 7.27
C ILE A 533 14.95 17.13 6.77
N SER A 534 14.60 16.00 7.41
CA SER A 534 15.01 14.65 6.99
C SER A 534 14.52 14.23 5.59
N GLN A 535 13.65 15.02 4.96
CA GLN A 535 13.23 14.83 3.56
C GLN A 535 14.27 15.36 2.55
N ILE A 536 15.16 16.25 3.01
CA ILE A 536 16.17 16.93 2.20
C ILE A 536 17.52 16.24 2.40
N ASP A 537 18.16 15.84 1.31
CA ASP A 537 19.54 15.37 1.32
C ASP A 537 20.48 16.58 1.46
N THR A 538 20.79 16.91 2.70
CA THR A 538 21.64 18.04 3.07
C THR A 538 23.08 17.91 2.55
N LYS A 539 23.51 16.74 2.07
CA LYS A 539 24.84 16.55 1.48
C LYS A 539 24.95 17.15 0.07
N GLN A 540 23.82 17.31 -0.61
CA GLN A 540 23.78 17.77 -2.00
C GLN A 540 23.60 19.28 -2.14
N ILE A 541 23.42 20.00 -1.02
CA ILE A 541 23.26 21.45 -1.02
C ILE A 541 24.26 22.08 -0.05
N ARG A 542 24.88 23.18 -0.48
CA ARG A 542 25.59 24.09 0.43
C ARG A 542 24.56 24.82 1.28
N LEU A 543 24.32 24.30 2.48
CA LEU A 543 23.45 24.93 3.45
C LEU A 543 24.23 26.02 4.18
N PHE A 544 23.85 27.27 3.97
CA PHE A 544 24.24 28.34 4.88
C PHE A 544 23.32 28.27 6.10
N GLN A 545 23.91 27.96 7.24
CA GLN A 545 23.19 27.86 8.50
C GLN A 545 23.33 29.20 9.23
N SER A 546 22.30 30.03 9.14
CA SER A 546 22.20 31.22 9.97
C SER A 546 21.76 30.82 11.38
N GLN A 547 22.55 31.20 12.39
CA GLN A 547 22.21 31.06 13.79
C GLN A 547 21.16 32.11 14.17
N ASP A 548 20.17 31.66 14.93
CA ASP A 548 19.15 32.46 15.63
C ASP A 548 17.95 32.99 14.84
N SER A 549 17.02 32.07 14.55
CA SER A 549 15.60 32.43 14.39
C SER A 549 14.87 32.37 15.73
N GLN A 550 14.11 33.42 16.07
CA GLN A 550 13.20 33.43 17.21
C GLN A 550 11.92 32.59 16.98
N ALA A 551 11.78 31.98 15.79
CA ALA A 551 10.61 31.20 15.39
C ALA A 551 10.65 29.74 15.86
N ALA A 552 9.46 29.15 16.05
CA ALA A 552 9.28 27.74 16.46
C ALA A 552 9.78 26.72 15.41
N VAL A 553 9.82 27.12 14.14
CA VAL A 553 10.17 26.29 12.99
C VAL A 553 11.18 27.02 12.11
N GLY A 554 11.98 26.26 11.37
CA GLY A 554 12.94 26.81 10.43
C GLY A 554 12.28 27.35 9.17
N VAL A 555 13.05 28.07 8.36
CA VAL A 555 12.61 28.58 7.06
C VAL A 555 13.66 28.21 6.02
N LEU A 556 13.19 27.68 4.90
CA LEU A 556 14.01 27.39 3.74
C LEU A 556 13.88 28.55 2.75
N VAL A 557 14.99 29.20 2.42
CA VAL A 557 15.02 30.31 1.47
C VAL A 557 15.83 29.91 0.25
N LEU A 558 15.23 30.04 -0.93
CA LEU A 558 15.90 29.89 -2.22
C LEU A 558 16.41 31.26 -2.67
N LEU A 559 17.72 31.40 -2.75
CA LEU A 559 18.38 32.58 -3.29
C LEU A 559 18.87 32.30 -4.71
N LEU A 560 18.62 33.22 -5.62
CA LEU A 560 19.27 33.23 -6.92
C LEU A 560 20.61 33.96 -6.73
N GLY A 561 21.72 33.23 -6.75
CA GLY A 561 23.05 33.85 -6.65
C GLY A 561 23.45 34.57 -7.93
N ASP A 562 24.41 35.51 -7.83
CA ASP A 562 24.95 36.31 -8.95
C ASP A 562 25.60 35.48 -10.08
N THR A 563 25.77 34.16 -9.90
CA THR A 563 26.40 33.23 -10.85
C THR A 563 25.43 32.21 -11.46
N GLU A 564 24.12 32.49 -11.47
CA GLU A 564 23.04 31.57 -11.92
C GLU A 564 22.94 30.24 -11.13
N LYS A 565 23.73 30.07 -10.07
CA LYS A 565 23.62 28.91 -9.16
C LYS A 565 22.56 29.17 -8.09
N LEU A 566 21.64 28.23 -7.94
CA LEU A 566 20.63 28.24 -6.88
C LEU A 566 21.31 28.01 -5.53
N GLU A 567 21.31 29.02 -4.66
CA GLU A 567 21.78 28.89 -3.28
C GLU A 567 20.59 28.62 -2.36
N VAL A 568 20.74 27.68 -1.43
CA VAL A 568 19.67 27.33 -0.48
C VAL A 568 20.15 27.62 0.92
N VAL A 569 19.50 28.57 1.57
CA VAL A 569 19.81 28.97 2.95
C VAL A 569 18.76 28.35 3.86
N LEU A 570 19.23 27.63 4.88
CA LEU A 570 18.37 27.03 5.89
C LEU A 570 18.54 27.81 7.19
N HIS A 571 17.52 28.61 7.52
CA HIS A 571 17.40 29.20 8.83
C HIS A 571 16.78 28.16 9.77
N ARG A 572 17.55 27.68 10.75
CA ARG A 572 17.00 26.72 11.71
C ARG A 572 16.02 27.40 12.65
N GLY A 573 14.94 26.70 12.97
CA GLY A 573 14.03 27.11 14.03
C GLY A 573 14.70 26.96 15.39
N ARG A 574 14.15 27.64 16.39
CA ARG A 574 14.65 27.61 17.77
C ARG A 574 14.71 26.17 18.31
N LEU A 575 15.68 25.92 19.18
CA LEU A 575 16.00 24.59 19.73
C LEU A 575 16.34 23.52 18.66
N ASN A 576 16.93 23.93 17.53
CA ASN A 576 17.21 23.02 16.40
C ASN A 576 15.95 22.24 15.96
N SER A 577 14.86 22.97 15.74
CA SER A 577 13.60 22.39 15.27
C SER A 577 13.81 21.59 13.97
N PRO A 578 13.36 20.32 13.90
CA PRO A 578 13.48 19.49 12.71
C PRO A 578 12.48 19.87 11.60
N TRP A 579 11.61 20.84 11.87
CA TRP A 579 10.55 21.30 10.97
C TRP A 579 10.93 22.61 10.31
N ILE A 580 10.61 22.72 9.02
CA ILE A 580 10.81 23.90 8.20
C ILE A 580 9.49 24.31 7.53
N ILE A 581 9.25 25.61 7.41
CA ILE A 581 8.20 26.19 6.58
C ILE A 581 8.76 26.38 5.16
N SER A 582 7.93 26.10 4.16
CA SER A 582 8.20 26.32 2.74
C SER A 582 7.41 27.46 2.15
#